data_AF-A0A101E9X1-F1
#
_entry.id   AF-A0A101E9X1-F1
#
_cell.length_a   1.000
_cell.length_b   1.000
_cell.length_c   1.000
_cell.angle_alpha   90.00
_cell.angle_beta   90.00
_cell.angle_gamma   90.00
#
_symmetry.space_group_name_H-M   'P 1'
#
loop_
_entity.id
_entity.type
_entity.pdbx_description
1 polymer ?
#
loop_
_entity_poly.entity_id
_entity_poly.type
_entity_poly.pdbx_seq_one_letter_code
_entity_poly.pdbx_strand_id
1 'polypeptide(L)' 'MIFGTLRGVAHAGAYGNTRAVVAAFKLNPTQLRIANYISRAPDNAEDEYVSQHPEVARICEGNVVIEKLSLGANKVSTQ' A
#
# COMPACT_ATOMS: atom_id res chain seq x y z
N MET A 1 7.40 -2.37 6.62
CA MET A 1 6.15 -2.50 7.40
C MET A 1 6.11 -1.40 8.45
N ILE A 2 4.91 -0.95 8.80
CA ILE A 2 4.66 0.08 9.81
C ILE A 2 3.65 -0.50 10.81
N PHE A 3 4.01 -0.63 12.09
CA PHE A 3 3.09 -1.07 13.14
C PHE A 3 2.27 0.12 13.66
N GLY A 4 1.48 0.75 12.78
CA GLY A 4 0.76 1.99 13.07
C GLY A 4 0.15 2.62 11.82
N THR A 5 -0.03 3.94 11.85
CA THR A 5 -0.58 4.71 10.72
C THR A 5 0.54 5.35 9.91
N LEU A 6 0.54 5.12 8.59
CA LEU A 6 1.41 5.84 7.67
C LEU A 6 0.70 7.11 7.19
N ARG A 7 1.17 8.30 7.60
CA ARG A 7 0.67 9.62 7.13
C ARG A 7 1.60 10.32 6.14
N GLY A 8 2.88 10.02 6.19
CA GLY A 8 3.92 10.66 5.38
C GLY A 8 4.19 9.95 4.07
N VAL A 9 5.47 9.91 3.71
CA VAL A 9 5.96 9.25 2.49
C VAL A 9 6.60 7.91 2.84
N ALA A 10 6.34 6.87 2.05
CA ALA A 10 7.08 5.61 2.13
C ALA A 10 7.53 5.16 0.74
N HIS A 11 8.74 4.58 0.67
CA HIS A 11 9.29 3.98 -0.55
C HIS A 11 9.79 2.57 -0.26
N ALA A 12 9.16 1.58 -0.90
CA ALA A 12 9.60 0.19 -0.87
C ALA A 12 10.22 -0.22 -2.21
N GLY A 13 11.16 -1.17 -2.17
CA GLY A 13 11.75 -1.72 -3.40
C GLY A 13 12.54 -0.70 -4.23
N ALA A 14 13.21 0.27 -3.59
CA ALA A 14 13.89 1.40 -4.25
C ALA A 14 14.86 1.02 -5.38
N TYR A 15 15.42 -0.19 -5.34
CA TYR A 15 16.27 -0.76 -6.41
C TYR A 15 15.47 -1.42 -7.57
N GLY A 16 14.20 -1.05 -7.76
CA GLY A 16 13.37 -1.58 -8.85
C GLY A 16 12.61 -2.87 -8.52
N ASN A 17 12.53 -3.27 -7.24
CA ASN A 17 11.79 -4.47 -6.87
C ASN A 17 10.29 -4.21 -6.80
N THR A 18 9.57 -4.58 -7.87
CA THR A 18 8.11 -4.42 -7.98
C THR A 18 7.30 -5.39 -7.12
N ARG A 19 7.95 -6.44 -6.57
CA ARG A 19 7.34 -7.38 -5.61
C ARG A 19 7.37 -6.87 -4.17
N ALA A 20 8.01 -5.71 -3.92
CA ALA A 20 8.02 -5.11 -2.61
C ALA A 20 6.61 -4.63 -2.21
N VAL A 21 6.33 -4.62 -0.92
CA VAL A 21 5.04 -4.21 -0.37
C VAL A 21 5.21 -3.22 0.77
N VAL A 22 4.22 -2.36 0.96
CA VAL A 22 4.11 -1.50 2.15
C VAL A 22 2.86 -1.92 2.90
N ALA A 23 3.04 -2.48 4.10
CA ALA A 23 1.92 -2.82 4.99
C ALA A 23 1.94 -1.91 6.23
N ALA A 24 0.74 -1.49 6.64
CA ALA A 24 0.51 -0.68 7.83
C ALA A 24 -0.83 -1.05 8.50
N PHE A 25 -1.04 -0.65 9.75
CA PHE A 25 -2.38 -0.77 10.35
C PHE A 25 -3.39 0.17 9.69
N LYS A 26 -2.92 1.33 9.21
CA LYS A 26 -3.68 2.29 8.41
C LYS A 26 -2.77 2.91 7.36
N LEU A 27 -3.15 2.86 6.09
CA LEU A 27 -2.45 3.53 5.00
C LEU A 27 -3.16 4.84 4.63
N ASN A 28 -2.67 5.94 5.20
CA ASN A 28 -3.08 7.30 4.82
C ASN A 28 -1.88 8.12 4.28
N PRO A 29 -1.07 7.58 3.35
CA PRO A 29 0.15 8.24 2.92
C PRO A 29 -0.16 9.47 2.06
N THR A 30 0.53 10.58 2.33
CA THR A 30 0.65 11.69 1.37
C THR A 30 1.26 11.23 0.04
N GLN A 31 2.22 10.30 0.11
CA GLN A 31 2.80 9.65 -1.07
C GLN A 31 3.27 8.23 -0.76
N LEU A 32 2.98 7.30 -1.67
CA LEU A 32 3.42 5.91 -1.58
C LEU A 32 4.19 5.52 -2.83
N ARG A 33 5.38 4.93 -2.66
CA ARG A 33 6.22 4.47 -3.76
C ARG A 33 6.57 3.00 -3.60
N ILE A 34 6.46 2.26 -4.69
CA ILE A 34 6.92 0.86 -4.78
C ILE A 34 7.69 0.73 -6.09
N ALA A 35 8.99 0.42 -6.01
CA ALA A 35 9.90 0.52 -7.14
C ALA A 35 9.83 1.92 -7.78
N ASN A 36 9.54 1.99 -9.08
CA ASN A 36 9.36 3.21 -9.86
C ASN A 36 7.90 3.70 -9.92
N TYR A 37 6.97 3.00 -9.27
CA TYR A 37 5.55 3.36 -9.25
C TYR A 37 5.23 4.29 -8.09
N ILE A 38 4.42 5.30 -8.34
CA ILE A 38 4.05 6.33 -7.38
C ILE A 38 2.53 6.40 -7.31
N SER A 39 1.99 6.36 -6.10
CA SER A 39 0.60 6.68 -5.79
C SER A 39 0.56 7.86 -4.83
N ARG A 40 -0.45 8.72 -5.00
CA ARG A 40 -0.73 9.86 -4.13
C ARG A 40 -2.15 9.71 -3.61
N ALA A 41 -2.38 10.16 -2.38
CA ALA A 41 -3.74 10.33 -1.91
C ALA A 41 -4.49 11.31 -2.83
N PRO A 42 -5.79 11.09 -3.11
CA PRO A 42 -6.58 12.08 -3.83
C PRO A 42 -6.60 13.41 -3.07
N ASP A 43 -6.61 14.52 -3.81
CA ASP A 43 -6.47 15.89 -3.25
C ASP A 43 -7.56 16.24 -2.21
N ASN A 44 -8.68 15.50 -2.21
CA ASN A 44 -9.86 15.75 -1.38
C ASN A 44 -10.02 14.69 -0.27
N ALA A 45 -8.99 13.88 0.00
CA ALA A 45 -9.03 12.84 1.02
C ALA A 45 -8.88 13.44 2.44
N GLU A 46 -9.80 14.33 2.80
CA GLU A 46 -9.92 14.86 4.15
C GLU A 46 -10.55 13.76 5.03
N ASP A 47 -9.70 13.02 5.76
CA ASP A 47 -10.05 12.14 6.90
C ASP A 47 -11.17 11.08 6.74
N GLU A 48 -11.81 10.93 5.58
CA GLU A 48 -13.01 10.07 5.41
C GLU A 48 -12.69 8.56 5.34
N TYR A 49 -11.50 8.17 4.88
CA TYR A 49 -11.11 6.75 4.80
C TYR A 49 -10.21 6.36 5.96
N VAL A 50 -10.82 6.05 7.11
CA VAL A 50 -10.14 5.38 8.23
C VAL A 50 -10.43 3.89 8.15
N SER A 51 -9.53 3.16 7.49
CA SER A 51 -9.56 1.70 7.51
C SER A 51 -9.49 1.19 8.96
N GLN A 52 -10.38 0.26 9.33
CA GLN A 52 -10.39 -0.38 10.66
C GLN A 52 -9.55 -1.66 10.73
N HIS A 53 -8.92 -2.02 9.62
CA HIS A 53 -8.14 -3.24 9.46
C HIS A 53 -6.77 -2.91 8.88
N PRO A 54 -5.73 -3.71 9.17
CA PRO A 54 -4.44 -3.54 8.54
C PRO A 54 -4.55 -3.67 7.02
N GLU A 55 -3.66 -2.97 6.31
CA GLU A 55 -3.69 -2.82 4.86
C GLU A 55 -2.31 -3.11 4.28
N VAL A 56 -2.30 -3.56 3.03
CA VAL A 56 -1.09 -3.75 2.24
C VAL A 56 -1.23 -3.06 0.89
N ALA A 57 -0.20 -2.32 0.52
CA ALA A 57 -0.03 -1.78 -0.80
C ALA A 57 0.98 -2.61 -1.59
N ARG A 58 0.61 -2.95 -2.83
CA ARG A 58 1.45 -3.71 -3.77
C ARG A 58 1.22 -3.25 -5.20
N ILE A 59 2.10 -3.68 -6.11
CA ILE A 59 1.87 -3.51 -7.54
C ILE A 59 0.96 -4.62 -8.06
N CYS A 60 -0.09 -4.22 -8.79
CA CYS A 60 -0.96 -5.10 -9.57
C CYS A 60 -1.17 -4.46 -10.94
N GLU A 61 -0.78 -5.16 -12.01
CA GLU A 61 -0.95 -4.68 -13.40
C GLU A 61 -0.41 -3.26 -13.64
N GLY A 62 0.75 -2.95 -13.04
CA GLY A 62 1.40 -1.64 -13.17
C GLY A 62 0.77 -0.52 -12.34
N ASN A 63 -0.22 -0.83 -11.48
CA ASN A 63 -0.85 0.13 -10.58
C ASN A 63 -0.54 -0.22 -9.12
N VAL A 64 -0.45 0.80 -8.27
CA VAL A 64 -0.37 0.61 -6.82
C VAL A 64 -1.79 0.36 -6.31
N VAL A 65 -2.05 -0.84 -5.79
CA VAL A 65 -3.33 -1.24 -5.22
C VAL A 65 -3.19 -1.39 -3.72
N ILE A 66 -4.16 -0.87 -2.98
CA ILE A 66 -4.27 -1.02 -1.52
C ILE A 66 -5.40 -2.00 -1.25
N GLU A 67 -5.12 -3.04 -0.46
CA GLU A 67 -6.09 -4.06 -0.07
C GLU A 67 -5.98 -4.37 1.43
N LYS A 68 -7.06 -4.95 2.00
CA LYS A 68 -7.05 -5.41 3.39
C LYS A 68 -5.99 -6.50 3.56
N LEU A 69 -5.11 -6.35 4.53
CA LEU A 69 -4.12 -7.35 4.90
C LEU A 69 -4.86 -8.57 5.48
N SER A 70 -5.02 -9.59 4.65
CA SER A 70 -5.60 -10.86 5.06
C SER A 70 -4.48 -11.78 5.53
N LEU A 71 -4.33 -11.96 6.85
CA LEU A 71 -3.41 -12.93 7.42
C LEU A 71 -3.96 -14.34 7.22
N GLY A 72 -3.61 -14.95 6.09
CA GLY A 72 -3.94 -16.34 5.78
C GLY A 72 -4.92 -16.50 4.62
N ALA A 73 -4.40 -16.41 3.40
CA ALA A 73 -4.78 -17.28 2.28
C ALA A 73 -3.78 -17.05 1.15
N ASN A 74 -2.87 -18.01 0.94
CA ASN A 74 -2.28 -18.21 -0.37
C ASN A 74 -3.43 -18.57 -1.33
N LYS A 75 -4.07 -17.56 -1.92
CA LYS A 75 -4.74 -17.77 -3.20
C LYS A 75 -3.77 -17.26 -4.25
N VAL A 76 -2.90 -18.17 -4.68
CA VAL A 76 -2.31 -18.13 -6.03
C VAL A 76 -3.50 -18.17 -6.97
N SER A 77 -4.05 -17.01 -7.32
CA SER A 77 -5.00 -16.90 -8.40
C SER A 77 -4.17 -16.79 -9.68
N THR A 78 -3.72 -17.95 -10.15
CA THR A 78 -3.46 -18.17 -11.57
C THR A 78 -4.75 -17.82 -12.30
N GLN A 79 -4.69 -16.81 -13.18
CA GLN A 79 -5.37 -16.91 -14.45
C GLN A 79 -4.28 -17.12 -15.51
#